data_AF-A0A914QDI5-F1
#
_entry.id   AF-A0A914QDI5-F1
#
_cell.length_a   1.000
_cell.length_b   1.000
_cell.length_c   1.000
_cell.angle_alpha   90.00
_cell.angle_beta   90.00
_cell.angle_gamma   90.00
#
_symmetry.space_group_name_H-M   'P 1'
#
loop_
_entity.id
_entity.type
_entity.pdbx_description
1 polymer ?
#
loop_
_entity_poly.entity_id
_entity_poly.type
_entity_poly.pdbx_seq_one_letter_code
_entity_poly.pdbx_strand_id
1 'polypeptide(L)'
;MYYNTPSTISPWYNYDEDEKNILKLSWSIVGSDQHEMEALGTRTYEMIFNQCPDARRLFPFMRFDGKEKETTGFIFQALRFVQV
;
A
#
# COMPACT_ATOMS: atom_id res chain seq x y z
N MET A 1 4.96 -38.98 -6.64
CA MET A 1 3.69 -38.35 -7.04
C MET A 1 3.80 -36.88 -6.69
N TYR A 2 4.04 -36.01 -7.67
CA TYR A 2 4.04 -34.56 -7.45
C TYR A 2 2.60 -34.08 -7.61
N TYR A 3 2.03 -33.49 -6.56
CA TYR A 3 0.75 -32.81 -6.67
C TYR A 3 0.95 -31.54 -7.50
N ASN A 4 0.54 -31.58 -8.77
CA ASN A 4 0.24 -30.38 -9.53
C ASN A 4 -1.00 -29.75 -8.89
N THR A 5 -0.81 -28.83 -7.94
CA THR A 5 -1.87 -27.91 -7.55
C THR A 5 -2.12 -26.97 -8.73
N PRO A 6 -3.33 -26.97 -9.34
CA PRO A 6 -3.68 -25.93 -10.30
C PRO A 6 -3.59 -24.61 -9.55
N SER A 7 -2.84 -23.65 -10.10
CA SER A 7 -2.87 -22.26 -9.63
C SER A 7 -4.30 -21.74 -9.81
N THR A 8 -5.13 -21.86 -8.77
CA THR A 8 -6.46 -21.24 -8.71
C THR A 8 -6.26 -19.74 -8.52
N ILE A 9 -5.77 -19.06 -9.55
CA ILE A 9 -5.89 -17.61 -9.65
C ILE A 9 -7.39 -17.39 -9.79
N SER A 10 -8.04 -17.02 -8.68
CA SER A 10 -9.39 -16.47 -8.76
C SER A 10 -9.33 -15.32 -9.77
N PRO A 11 -10.20 -15.29 -10.79
CA PRO A 11 -10.20 -14.19 -11.72
C PRO A 11 -10.38 -12.90 -10.93
N TRP A 12 -9.52 -11.93 -11.22
CA TRP A 12 -9.63 -10.59 -10.65
C TRP A 12 -11.02 -10.03 -10.94
N TYR A 13 -11.54 -9.22 -10.03
CA TYR A 13 -12.77 -8.48 -10.29
C TYR A 13 -12.61 -7.64 -11.55
N ASN A 14 -13.52 -7.83 -12.51
CA ASN A 14 -13.47 -7.12 -13.77
C ASN A 14 -14.29 -5.83 -13.64
N TYR A 15 -13.59 -4.73 -13.37
CA TYR A 15 -14.21 -3.42 -13.24
C TYR A 15 -14.87 -2.99 -14.57
N ASP A 16 -16.09 -2.47 -14.49
CA ASP A 16 -16.71 -1.76 -15.61
C ASP A 16 -16.05 -0.39 -15.83
N GLU A 17 -16.49 0.34 -16.87
CA GLU A 17 -15.85 1.62 -17.21
C GLU A 17 -16.17 2.72 -16.20
N ASP A 18 -17.35 2.69 -15.57
CA ASP A 18 -17.75 3.68 -14.58
C ASP A 18 -16.96 3.49 -13.28
N GLU A 19 -16.78 2.24 -12.84
CA GLU A 19 -15.94 1.89 -11.69
C GLU A 19 -14.47 2.30 -11.94
N LYS A 20 -13.94 2.05 -13.14
CA LYS A 20 -12.58 2.51 -13.51
C LYS A 20 -12.48 4.03 -13.47
N ASN A 21 -13.51 4.74 -13.94
CA ASN A 21 -13.52 6.20 -13.93
C ASN A 21 -13.55 6.76 -12.51
N ILE A 22 -14.31 6.15 -11.61
CA ILE A 22 -14.33 6.50 -10.18
C ILE A 22 -12.94 6.30 -9.57
N LEU A 23 -12.28 5.17 -9.86
CA LEU A 23 -10.92 4.89 -9.36
C LEU A 23 -9.91 5.93 -9.88
N LYS A 24 -9.93 6.23 -11.18
CA LYS A 24 -9.06 7.25 -11.79
C LYS A 24 -9.28 8.64 -11.18
N LEU A 25 -10.54 9.05 -11.02
CA LEU A 25 -10.89 10.35 -10.44
C LEU A 25 -10.42 10.44 -8.98
N SER A 26 -10.74 9.42 -8.18
CA SER A 26 -10.33 9.36 -6.77
C SER A 26 -8.81 9.41 -6.63
N TRP A 27 -8.11 8.67 -7.48
CA TRP A 27 -6.65 8.68 -7.50
C TRP A 27 -6.07 10.02 -7.95
N SER A 28 -6.69 10.70 -8.92
CA SER A 28 -6.23 12.01 -9.39
C SER A 28 -6.28 13.10 -8.31
N ILE A 29 -7.20 12.96 -7.34
CA ILE A 29 -7.33 13.89 -6.22
C ILE A 29 -6.19 13.69 -5.22
N VAL A 30 -5.84 12.44 -4.92
CA VAL A 30 -4.85 12.12 -3.88
C VAL A 30 -3.42 12.05 -4.43
N GLY A 31 -3.26 11.76 -5.72
CA GLY A 31 -1.99 11.64 -6.42
C GLY A 31 -1.44 12.95 -6.99
N SER A 32 -2.13 14.08 -6.82
CA SER A 32 -1.69 15.37 -7.38
C SER A 32 -0.64 16.08 -6.54
N ASP A 33 -0.49 15.72 -5.26
CA ASP A 33 0.46 16.34 -4.33
C ASP A 33 1.35 15.27 -3.69
N GLN A 34 2.68 15.47 -3.79
CA GLN A 34 3.69 14.58 -3.22
C GLN A 34 3.49 14.38 -1.71
N HIS A 35 3.16 15.44 -0.97
CA HIS A 35 2.94 15.38 0.46
C HIS A 35 1.67 14.58 0.81
N GLU A 36 0.63 14.65 -0.03
CA GLU A 36 -0.57 13.82 0.15
C GLU A 36 -0.30 12.34 -0.13
N MET A 37 0.54 12.03 -1.13
CA MET A 37 0.96 10.66 -1.41
C MET A 37 1.81 10.06 -0.27
N GLU A 38 2.73 10.85 0.30
CA GLU A 38 3.50 10.46 1.48
C GLU A 38 2.57 10.16 2.66
N ALA A 39 1.65 11.08 2.98
CA ALA A 39 0.69 10.89 4.05
C ALA A 39 -0.24 9.69 3.82
N LEU A 40 -0.66 9.43 2.58
CA LEU A 40 -1.48 8.26 2.23
C LEU A 40 -0.71 6.96 2.47
N GLY A 41 0.53 6.88 2.00
CA GLY A 41 1.38 5.71 2.21
C GLY A 41 1.66 5.46 3.69
N THR A 42 1.98 6.51 4.45
CA THR A 42 2.19 6.43 5.91
C THR A 42 0.97 5.85 6.62
N ARG A 43 -0.21 6.45 6.40
CA ARG A 43 -1.48 6.03 7.01
C ARG A 43 -1.85 4.60 6.63
N THR A 44 -1.58 4.20 5.38
CA THR A 44 -1.84 2.84 4.92
C THR A 44 -0.99 1.82 5.67
N TYR A 45 0.31 2.08 5.84
CA TYR A 45 1.18 1.21 6.64
C TYR A 45 0.77 1.19 8.12
N GLU A 46 0.37 2.33 8.71
CA GLU A 46 -0.19 2.37 10.06
C GLU A 46 -1.41 1.46 10.20
N MET A 47 -2.35 1.54 9.26
CA MET A 47 -3.54 0.69 9.25
C MET A 47 -3.18 -0.80 9.15
N ILE A 48 -2.26 -1.16 8.26
CA ILE A 48 -1.77 -2.54 8.09
C ILE A 48 -1.13 -3.04 9.39
N PHE A 49 -0.25 -2.26 10.01
CA PHE A 49 0.46 -2.66 11.22
C PHE A 49 -0.37 -2.60 12.50
N ASN A 50 -1.49 -1.88 12.49
CA ASN A 50 -2.50 -1.93 13.54
C ASN A 50 -3.37 -3.18 13.41
N GLN A 51 -3.76 -3.56 12.20
CA GLN A 51 -4.55 -4.78 11.96
C GLN A 51 -3.71 -6.07 12.06
N CYS A 52 -2.45 -6.02 11.64
CA CYS A 52 -1.51 -7.14 11.66
C CYS A 52 -0.15 -6.70 12.19
N PRO A 53 0.04 -6.67 13.53
CA PRO A 53 1.31 -6.26 14.14
C PRO A 53 2.50 -7.11 13.70
N ASP A 54 2.29 -8.40 13.40
CA ASP A 54 3.34 -9.32 12.98
C ASP A 54 3.97 -8.92 11.62
N ALA A 55 3.22 -8.21 10.77
CA ALA A 55 3.72 -7.72 9.49
C ALA A 55 4.88 -6.74 9.65
N ARG A 56 5.01 -6.05 10.79
CA ARG A 56 6.14 -5.14 11.08
C ARG A 56 7.49 -5.83 10.94
N ARG A 57 7.57 -7.14 11.21
CA ARG A 57 8.82 -7.92 11.09
C ARG A 57 9.33 -8.01 9.65
N LEU A 58 8.43 -7.87 8.67
CA LEU A 58 8.78 -7.87 7.24
C LEU A 58 9.36 -6.54 6.78
N PHE A 59 9.20 -5.48 7.59
CA PHE A 59 9.66 -4.12 7.28
C PHE A 59 10.63 -3.62 8.37
N PRO A 60 11.79 -4.28 8.56
CA PRO A 60 12.72 -3.96 9.66
C PRO A 60 13.34 -2.56 9.57
N PHE A 61 13.31 -1.94 8.39
CA PHE A 61 13.78 -0.58 8.15
C PHE A 61 12.73 0.50 8.40
N MET A 62 11.47 0.11 8.64
CA MET A 62 10.38 1.02 9.00
C MET A 62 10.27 1.10 10.52
N ARG A 63 11.01 2.03 11.14
CA ARG A 63 10.91 2.28 12.58
C ARG A 63 9.64 3.07 12.88
N PHE A 64 8.64 2.37 13.43
CA PHE A 64 7.39 2.93 13.95
C PHE A 64 7.50 3.10 15.47
N ASP A 65 8.27 4.08 15.93
CA ASP A 65 8.40 4.38 17.37
C ASP A 65 7.60 5.62 17.80
N GLY A 66 6.76 6.16 16.92
CA GLY A 66 5.83 7.27 17.23
C GLY A 66 6.52 8.56 17.67
N LYS A 67 7.86 8.62 17.58
CA LYS A 67 8.70 9.72 18.05
C LYS A 67 9.83 10.07 17.08
N GLU A 68 10.23 9.17 16.18
CA GLU A 68 11.13 9.54 15.09
C GLU A 68 10.33 10.25 13.99
N LYS A 69 10.78 11.47 13.66
CA LYS A 69 10.56 12.07 12.34
C LYS A 69 10.65 10.94 11.31
N GLU A 70 9.57 10.71 10.56
CA GLU A 70 9.46 9.65 9.56
C GLU A 70 10.82 9.42 8.91
N THR A 71 11.46 8.29 9.24
CA THR A 71 12.79 8.01 8.73
C THR A 71 12.74 8.09 7.20
N THR A 72 13.76 8.65 6.55
CA THR A 72 13.76 8.83 5.08
C THR A 72 13.44 7.54 4.33
N GLY A 73 13.80 6.37 4.90
CA GLY A 73 13.45 5.05 4.36
C GLY A 73 11.96 4.70 4.45
N PHE A 74 11.25 5.15 5.49
CA PHE A 74 9.81 4.97 5.62
C PHE A 74 9.05 5.79 4.58
N ILE A 75 9.37 7.09 4.44
CA ILE A 75 8.77 7.97 3.42
C ILE A 75 9.04 7.40 2.02
N PHE A 76 10.28 6.97 1.75
CA PHE A 76 10.64 6.40 0.45
C PHE A 76 9.83 5.14 0.11
N GLN A 77 9.63 4.23 1.06
CA GLN A 77 8.87 3.00 0.84
C GLN A 77 7.35 3.27 0.79
N ALA A 78 6.85 4.25 1.53
CA ALA A 78 5.47 4.74 1.44
C ALA A 78 5.19 5.33 0.05
N LEU A 79 6.07 6.22 -0.44
CA LEU A 79 6.00 6.75 -1.81
C LEU A 79 6.06 5.66 -2.86
N ARG A 80 7.00 4.71 -2.73
CA ARG A 80 7.12 3.59 -3.67
C ARG A 80 5.88 2.70 -3.67
N PHE A 81 5.19 2.56 -2.55
CA PHE A 81 3.94 1.80 -2.50
C PHE A 81 2.81 2.50 -3.25
N VAL A 82 2.72 3.83 -3.14
CA VAL A 82 1.66 4.61 -3.78
C VAL A 82 1.94 4.82 -5.27
N GLN A 83 3.21 4.92 -5.71
CA GLN A 83 3.56 5.22 -7.11
C GLN A 83 3.57 4.03 -8.09
N VAL A 84 3.40 2.79 -7.62
CA VAL A 84 3.47 1.58 -8.46
C VAL A 84 2.11 1.24 -9.04
#